data_AF-A0A9D6SV62-F1
#
_entry.id   AF-A0A9D6SV62-F1
#
_cell.length_a   1.000
_cell.length_b   1.000
_cell.length_c   1.000
_cell.angle_alpha   90.00
_cell.angle_beta   90.00
_cell.angle_gamma   90.00
#
_symmetry.space_group_name_H-M   'P 1'
#
loop_
_entity.id
_entity.type
_entity.pdbx_description
1 polymer ?
#
loop_
_entity_poly.entity_id
_entity_poly.type
_entity_poly.pdbx_seq_one_letter_code
_entity_poly.pdbx_strand_id
1 'polypeptide(L)'
;MELRAFLLVVHLLSMLLMAAPFYMLVIVNERALFGGPLNYLTDRYMENIIRHNAVRCFVFQGTVLVSGLVLVWAAGYGWLSLLTNPALVIKWVALGILITLLS
;
A
#
# COMPACT_ATOMS: atom_id res chain seq x y z
N MET A 1 24.87 10.88 -3.03
CA MET A 1 23.66 11.70 -2.78
C MET A 1 22.51 11.26 -3.68
N GLU A 2 22.77 11.03 -4.98
CA GLU A 2 21.81 10.54 -5.97
C GLU A 2 20.98 9.31 -5.57
N LEU A 3 21.60 8.24 -5.07
CA LEU A 3 20.88 6.99 -4.72
C LEU A 3 19.82 7.20 -3.64
N ARG A 4 20.14 7.98 -2.60
CA ARG A 4 19.22 8.26 -1.49
C ARG A 4 18.02 9.09 -1.96
N ALA A 5 18.25 10.08 -2.82
CA ALA A 5 17.19 10.89 -3.41
C ALA A 5 16.27 10.04 -4.30
N PHE A 6 16.85 9.18 -5.15
CA PHE A 6 16.10 8.25 -5.98
C PHE A 6 15.23 7.30 -5.14
N LEU A 7 15.81 6.68 -4.10
CA LEU A 7 15.08 5.79 -3.19
C LEU A 7 13.93 6.51 -2.47
N LEU A 8 14.13 7.76 -2.05
CA LEU A 8 13.07 8.57 -1.44
C LEU A 8 11.93 8.82 -2.43
N VAL A 9 12.23 9.17 -3.68
CA VAL A 9 11.21 9.35 -4.71
C VAL A 9 10.42 8.06 -4.93
N VAL A 10 11.10 6.92 -5.09
CA VAL A 10 10.45 5.62 -5.27
C VAL A 10 9.57 5.26 -4.07
N HIS A 11 10.08 5.47 -2.85
CA HIS A 11 9.36 5.17 -1.61
C HIS A 11 8.09 6.04 -1.47
N LEU A 12 8.22 7.35 -1.67
CA LEU A 12 7.09 8.29 -1.57
C LEU A 12 6.07 8.10 -2.69
N LEU A 13 6.52 7.85 -3.92
CA LEU A 13 5.63 7.59 -5.05
C LEU A 13 4.85 6.29 -4.86
N SER A 14 5.51 5.24 -4.36
CA SER A 14 4.83 3.98 -4.05
C SER A 14 3.75 4.16 -2.97
N MET A 15 4.04 4.94 -1.93
CA MET A 15 3.06 5.30 -0.89
C MET A 15 1.87 6.08 -1.46
N LEU A 16 2.13 7.03 -2.36
CA LEU A 16 1.07 7.82 -3.01
C LEU A 16 0.17 6.95 -3.90
N LEU A 17 0.77 6.07 -4.71
CA LEU A 17 0.04 5.19 -5.63
C LEU A 17 -0.82 4.15 -4.89
N MET A 18 -0.51 3.88 -3.62
CA MET A 18 -1.33 3.05 -2.74
C MET A 18 -2.71 3.67 -2.41
N ALA A 19 -2.94 4.97 -2.69
CA ALA A 19 -4.26 5.58 -2.56
C ALA A 19 -5.24 5.16 -3.67
N ALA A 20 -4.75 4.84 -4.87
CA ALA A 20 -5.59 4.42 -6.00
C ALA A 20 -6.50 3.20 -5.69
N PRO A 21 -5.99 2.08 -5.12
CA PRO A 21 -6.84 0.95 -4.75
C PRO A 21 -7.86 1.28 -3.65
N PHE A 22 -7.54 2.23 -2.74
CA PHE A 22 -8.49 2.70 -1.73
C PHE A 22 -9.70 3.41 -2.37
N TYR A 23 -9.48 4.34 -3.31
CA TYR A 23 -10.59 5.01 -4.01
C TYR A 23 -11.47 4.03 -4.79
N MET A 24 -10.88 2.96 -5.32
CA MET A 24 -11.63 1.94 -6.04
C MET A 24 -12.50 1.08 -5.12
N LEU A 25 -12.07 0.81 -3.89
CA LEU A 25 -12.93 0.19 -2.87
C LEU A 25 -14.12 1.07 -2.52
N VAL A 26 -13.91 2.39 -2.39
CA VAL A 26 -15.00 3.34 -2.14
C VAL A 26 -16.04 3.28 -3.26
N ILE A 27 -15.61 3.32 -4.52
CA ILE A 27 -16.51 3.23 -5.69
C ILE A 27 -17.35 1.95 -5.67
N VAL A 28 -16.76 0.81 -5.34
CA VAL A 28 -17.50 -0.45 -5.26
C VAL A 28 -18.45 -0.48 -4.06
N ASN A 29 -18.10 0.16 -2.95
CA ASN A 29 -19.00 0.28 -1.80
C ASN A 29 -20.21 1.19 -2.10
N GLU A 30 -20.02 2.28 -2.85
CA GLU A 30 -21.12 3.14 -3.32
C GLU A 30 -22.11 2.35 -4.18
N ARG A 31 -21.65 1.40 -5.02
CA ARG A 31 -22.53 0.50 -5.79
C ARG A 31 -23.48 -0.30 -4.89
N ALA A 32 -23.05 -0.71 -3.69
CA ALA A 32 -23.91 -1.41 -2.74
C ALA A 32 -25.00 -0.49 -2.17
N LEU A 33 -24.68 0.79 -1.96
CA LEU A 33 -25.61 1.80 -1.43
C LEU A 33 -26.73 2.18 -2.42
N PHE A 34 -26.50 2.06 -3.72
CA PHE A 34 -27.52 2.35 -4.73
C PHE A 34 -28.76 1.43 -4.65
N GLY A 35 -28.70 0.29 -3.97
CA GLY A 35 -29.86 -0.58 -3.73
C GLY A 35 -30.50 -1.20 -4.98
N GLY A 36 -29.90 -1.02 -6.16
CA GLY A 36 -30.38 -1.62 -7.41
C GLY A 36 -30.24 -3.15 -7.38
N PRO A 37 -31.09 -3.88 -8.13
CA PRO A 37 -31.05 -5.34 -8.18
C PRO A 37 -29.67 -5.84 -8.60
N LEU A 38 -29.32 -7.05 -8.18
CA LEU A 38 -28.09 -7.73 -8.61
C LEU A 38 -28.07 -7.82 -10.13
N ASN A 39 -27.00 -7.31 -10.74
CA ASN A 39 -26.76 -7.42 -12.17
C ASN A 39 -25.40 -8.08 -12.34
N TYR A 40 -25.41 -9.33 -12.79
CA TYR A 40 -24.21 -10.15 -12.88
C TYR A 40 -23.07 -9.46 -13.62
N LEU A 41 -23.34 -8.78 -14.75
CA LEU A 41 -22.29 -8.13 -15.54
C LEU A 41 -21.67 -6.95 -14.79
N THR A 42 -22.51 -6.08 -14.20
CA THR A 42 -22.06 -4.92 -13.42
C THR A 42 -21.33 -5.35 -12.16
N ASP A 43 -21.87 -6.31 -11.43
CA ASP A 43 -21.31 -6.74 -10.15
C ASP A 43 -20.01 -7.53 -10.36
N ARG A 44 -19.91 -8.32 -11.44
CA ARG A 44 -18.66 -8.97 -11.85
C ARG A 44 -17.59 -7.98 -12.28
N TYR A 45 -17.97 -6.90 -12.96
CA TYR A 45 -17.06 -5.81 -13.31
C TYR A 45 -16.48 -5.15 -12.03
N MET A 46 -17.34 -4.85 -11.05
CA MET A 46 -16.92 -4.28 -9.77
C MET A 46 -16.03 -5.23 -8.96
N GLU A 47 -16.37 -6.52 -8.91
CA GLU A 47 -15.55 -7.56 -8.25
C GLU A 47 -14.15 -7.64 -8.89
N ASN A 48 -14.08 -7.58 -10.23
CA ASN A 48 -12.82 -7.57 -10.94
C ASN A 48 -11.98 -6.32 -10.61
N ILE A 49 -12.58 -5.15 -10.42
CA ILE A 49 -11.85 -3.94 -9.98
C ILE A 49 -11.16 -4.21 -8.64
N ILE A 50 -11.87 -4.77 -7.66
CA ILE A 50 -11.29 -5.10 -6.34
C ILE A 50 -10.17 -6.12 -6.49
N ARG A 51 -10.43 -7.22 -7.21
CA ARG A 51 -9.47 -8.34 -7.35
C ARG A 51 -8.14 -7.90 -7.95
N HIS A 52 -8.16 -7.10 -9.01
CA HIS A 52 -6.93 -6.64 -9.66
C HIS A 52 -6.20 -5.57 -8.82
N ASN A 53 -6.94 -4.79 -8.04
CA ASN A 53 -6.33 -3.79 -7.17
C ASN A 53 -5.66 -4.38 -5.94
N ALA A 54 -6.14 -5.51 -5.41
CA ALA A 54 -5.47 -6.22 -4.32
C ALA A 54 -4.02 -6.61 -4.67
N VAL A 55 -3.81 -7.13 -5.89
CA VAL A 55 -2.46 -7.47 -6.39
C VAL A 55 -1.58 -6.21 -6.46
N ARG A 56 -2.11 -5.08 -6.93
CA ARG A 56 -1.38 -3.81 -7.00
C ARG A 56 -1.00 -3.30 -5.61
N CYS A 57 -1.88 -3.43 -4.62
CA CYS A 57 -1.57 -3.08 -3.23
C CYS A 57 -0.35 -3.87 -2.71
N PHE A 58 -0.30 -5.19 -2.93
CA PHE A 58 0.84 -6.00 -2.49
C PHE A 58 2.14 -5.58 -3.18
N VAL A 59 2.09 -5.24 -4.47
CA VAL A 59 3.27 -4.71 -5.19
C VAL A 59 3.77 -3.42 -4.55
N PHE A 60 2.88 -2.43 -4.30
CA PHE A 60 3.28 -1.18 -3.68
C PHE A 60 3.69 -1.32 -2.20
N GLN A 61 3.04 -2.19 -1.43
CA GLN A 61 3.46 -2.50 -0.06
C GLN A 61 4.85 -3.14 -0.03
N GLY A 62 5.13 -4.05 -0.97
CA GLY A 62 6.45 -4.65 -1.16
C GLY A 62 7.50 -3.62 -1.58
N THR A 63 7.19 -2.71 -2.50
CA THR A 63 8.14 -1.66 -2.90
C THR A 63 8.43 -0.71 -1.75
N VAL A 64 7.44 -0.34 -0.94
CA VAL A 64 7.61 0.50 0.27
C VAL A 64 8.45 -0.22 1.31
N LEU A 65 8.23 -1.52 1.54
CA LEU A 65 9.05 -2.33 2.45
C LEU A 65 10.52 -2.35 2.03
N VAL A 66 10.77 -2.75 0.78
CA VAL A 66 12.14 -2.88 0.25
C VAL A 66 12.84 -1.51 0.23
N SER A 67 12.20 -0.49 -0.34
CA SER A 67 12.80 0.86 -0.39
C SER A 67 13.02 1.45 1.00
N GLY A 68 12.12 1.20 1.96
CA GLY A 68 12.26 1.63 3.35
C GLY A 68 13.46 0.99 4.05
N LEU A 69 13.64 -0.33 3.90
CA LEU A 69 14.80 -1.06 4.42
C LEU A 69 16.11 -0.55 3.83
N VAL A 70 16.16 -0.36 2.51
CA VAL A 70 17.34 0.16 1.82
C VAL A 70 17.63 1.61 2.25
N LEU A 71 16.62 2.43 2.50
CA LEU A 71 16.80 3.80 3.02
C LEU A 71 17.39 3.82 4.43
N VAL A 72 16.96 2.91 5.32
CA VAL A 72 17.53 2.78 6.67
C VAL A 72 19.01 2.42 6.60
N TRP A 73 19.36 1.44 5.76
CA TRP A 73 20.74 1.06 5.51
C TRP A 73 21.57 2.20 4.90
N ALA A 74 21.05 2.86 3.86
CA ALA A 74 21.74 3.94 3.17
C ALA A 74 21.90 5.22 4.02
N ALA A 75 21.07 5.40 5.05
CA ALA A 75 21.18 6.48 6.02
C ALA A 75 22.19 6.17 7.15
N GLY A 76 22.79 4.97 7.17
CA GLY A 76 23.75 4.57 8.19
C GLY A 76 23.11 4.19 9.53
N TYR A 77 21.79 4.00 9.57
CA TYR A 77 21.13 3.48 10.77
C TYR A 77 21.40 1.97 10.89
N GLY A 78 21.74 1.51 12.09
CA GLY A 78 21.85 0.08 12.37
C GLY A 78 20.48 -0.59 12.38
N TRP A 79 20.38 -1.86 12.00
CA TRP A 79 19.10 -2.59 11.91
C TRP A 79 18.27 -2.59 13.19
N LEU A 80 18.91 -2.49 14.35
CA LEU A 80 18.23 -2.36 15.65
C LEU A 80 17.36 -1.09 15.72
N SER A 81 17.67 -0.05 14.93
CA SER A 81 16.88 1.17 14.85
C SER A 81 15.45 0.94 14.36
N LEU A 82 15.19 -0.14 13.61
CA LEU A 82 13.84 -0.52 13.19
C LEU A 82 12.93 -0.83 14.39
N LEU A 83 13.52 -1.28 15.51
CA LEU A 83 12.81 -1.66 16.73
C LEU A 83 12.96 -0.64 17.85
N THR A 84 14.05 0.16 17.86
CA THR A 84 14.31 1.13 18.91
C THR A 84 13.83 2.54 18.59
N ASN A 85 13.73 2.90 17.29
CA ASN A 85 13.26 4.22 16.89
C ASN A 85 11.73 4.20 16.76
N PRO A 86 10.99 4.99 17.57
CA PRO A 86 9.53 4.95 17.57
C PRO A 86 8.91 5.32 16.22
N ALA A 87 9.54 6.22 15.45
CA ALA A 87 9.03 6.60 14.14
C ALA A 87 9.17 5.47 13.11
N LEU A 88 10.24 4.65 13.19
CA LEU A 88 10.42 3.48 12.33
C LEU A 88 9.50 2.34 12.75
N VAL A 89 9.33 2.13 14.07
CA VAL A 89 8.42 1.13 14.63
C VAL A 89 6.99 1.38 14.17
N ILE A 90 6.50 2.62 14.28
CA ILE A 90 5.13 2.98 13.85
C ILE A 90 4.93 2.67 12.37
N LYS A 91 5.90 3.01 11.51
CA LYS A 91 5.83 2.71 10.07
C LYS A 91 5.82 1.20 9.79
N TRP A 92 6.63 0.43 10.53
CA TRP A 92 6.67 -1.01 10.45
C TRP A 92 5.35 -1.67 10.87
N VAL A 93 4.78 -1.23 11.99
CA VAL A 93 3.49 -1.72 12.49
C VAL A 93 2.36 -1.35 11.53
N ALA A 94 2.33 -0.10 11.04
CA ALA A 94 1.34 0.34 10.07
C ALA A 94 1.37 -0.51 8.79
N LEU A 95 2.57 -0.80 8.26
CA LEU A 95 2.72 -1.68 7.11
C LEU A 95 2.20 -3.10 7.41
N GLY A 96 2.51 -3.66 8.58
CA GLY A 96 2.00 -4.96 9.01
C GLY A 96 0.47 -5.01 9.03
N ILE A 97 -0.16 -3.98 9.62
CA ILE A 97 -1.63 -3.84 9.64
C ILE A 97 -2.19 -3.82 8.23
N LEU A 98 -1.62 -3.01 7.33
CA LEU A 98 -2.08 -2.89 5.95
C LEU A 98 -1.96 -4.19 5.15
N ILE A 99 -0.94 -5.01 5.40
CA ILE A 99 -0.79 -6.33 4.80
C ILE A 99 -1.89 -7.27 5.33
N THR A 100 -2.12 -7.28 6.65
CA THR A 100 -3.13 -8.16 7.28
C THR A 100 -4.57 -7.81 6.92
N LEU A 101 -4.88 -6.53 6.68
CA LEU A 101 -6.23 -6.11 6.28
C LEU A 101 -6.53 -6.44 4.81
N LEU A 102 -5.49 -6.75 4.01
CA LEU A 102 -5.61 -7.07 2.60
C LEU A 102 -5.71 -8.59 2.33
N SER A 103 -5.24 -9.41 3.28
CA SER A 103 -5.28 -10.89 3.23
C SER A 103 -6.58 -11.46 3.76
#